data_AF-A0A7X1HUA7-F1
#
_entry.id   AF-A0A7X1HUA7-F1
#
_cell.length_a   1.000
_cell.length_b   1.000
_cell.length_c   1.000
_cell.angle_alpha   90.00
_cell.angle_beta   90.00
_cell.angle_gamma   90.00
#
_symmetry.space_group_name_H-M   'P 1'
#
loop_
_entity.id
_entity.type
_entity.pdbx_description
1 polymer ?
#
loop_
_entity_poly.entity_id
_entity_poly.type
_entity_poly.pdbx_seq_one_letter_code
_entity_poly.pdbx_strand_id
1 'polypeptide(L)' 'MEEYNRLPDATGDLAYLKNKQVIAANGLKADERGNVVIPLFNADGEFRTLERIWSDGSKHLEKDGRAWGVFSLWVVN' A
#
# COMPACT_ATOMS: atom_id res chain seq x y z
N MET A 1 -3.74 -7.69 -9.33
CA MET A 1 -3.47 -6.48 -10.16
C MET A 1 -4.73 -5.81 -10.69
N GLU A 2 -5.76 -6.52 -11.15
CA GLU A 2 -7.00 -5.86 -11.64
C GLU A 2 -7.67 -4.96 -10.60
N GLU A 3 -7.75 -5.39 -9.34
CA GLU A 3 -8.29 -4.55 -8.26
C GLU A 3 -7.46 -3.29 -8.07
N TYR A 4 -6.15 -3.45 -7.85
CA TYR A 4 -5.20 -2.36 -7.65
C TYR A 4 -5.28 -1.28 -8.74
N ASN A 5 -5.40 -1.69 -10.00
CA ASN A 5 -5.48 -0.76 -11.14
C ASN A 5 -6.77 0.09 -11.15
N ARG A 6 -7.83 -0.37 -10.47
CA ARG A 6 -9.10 0.36 -10.34
C ARG A 6 -9.15 1.29 -9.13
N LEU A 7 -8.22 1.12 -8.18
CA LEU A 7 -8.20 1.94 -6.98
C LEU A 7 -7.71 3.36 -7.30
N PRO A 8 -8.31 4.38 -6.67
CA PRO A 8 -7.80 5.74 -6.75
C PRO A 8 -6.41 5.86 -6.10
N ASP A 9 -5.63 6.83 -6.55
CA ASP A 9 -4.34 7.14 -5.91
C ASP A 9 -4.57 7.59 -4.46
N ALA A 10 -3.66 7.16 -3.58
CA ALA A 10 -3.66 7.61 -2.20
C ALA A 10 -3.30 9.09 -2.14
N THR A 11 -4.01 9.84 -1.28
CA THR A 11 -3.64 11.22 -0.94
C THR A 11 -3.16 11.29 0.51
N GLY A 12 -2.48 12.37 0.88
CA GLY A 12 -2.04 12.61 2.27
C GLY A 12 -3.19 12.73 3.28
N ASP A 13 -4.44 12.78 2.82
CA ASP A 13 -5.63 12.88 3.67
C ASP A 13 -6.04 11.55 4.31
N LEU A 14 -5.50 10.42 3.84
CA LEU A 14 -5.75 9.12 4.46
C LEU A 14 -5.26 9.12 5.91
N ALA A 15 -6.09 8.61 6.82
CA ALA A 15 -5.87 8.69 8.26
C ALA A 15 -4.46 8.22 8.67
N TYR A 16 -4.00 7.10 8.11
CA TYR A 16 -2.66 6.59 8.38
C TYR A 16 -1.55 7.56 7.95
N LEU A 17 -1.60 8.07 6.72
CA LEU A 17 -0.59 8.98 6.16
C LEU A 17 -0.58 10.31 6.91
N LYS A 18 -1.76 10.84 7.24
CA LYS A 18 -1.93 12.04 8.05
C LYS A 18 -1.36 11.87 9.46
N ASN A 19 -1.65 10.75 10.12
CA ASN A 19 -1.11 10.44 11.46
C ASN A 19 0.41 10.28 11.44
N LYS A 20 0.97 9.80 10.32
CA LYS A 20 2.41 9.72 10.11
C LYS A 20 3.04 11.03 9.61
N GLN A 21 2.22 12.03 9.27
CA GLN A 21 2.63 13.32 8.70
C GLN A 21 3.46 13.16 7.43
N VAL A 22 3.05 12.23 6.56
CA VAL A 22 3.75 11.92 5.30
C VAL A 22 2.81 12.10 4.11
N ILE A 23 3.39 12.44 2.97
CA ILE A 23 2.67 12.43 1.69
C ILE A 23 2.69 11.03 1.08
N ALA A 24 1.65 10.72 0.32
CA ALA A 24 1.58 9.46 -0.43
C ALA A 24 2.68 9.44 -1.51
N ALA A 25 3.48 8.37 -1.54
CA ALA A 25 4.38 8.11 -2.65
C ALA A 25 3.60 7.64 -3.88
N ASN A 26 4.17 7.85 -5.08
CA ASN A 26 3.61 7.35 -6.32
C ASN A 26 3.39 5.83 -6.26
N GLY A 27 2.21 5.38 -6.69
CA GLY A 27 1.83 3.96 -6.68
C GLY A 27 1.17 3.49 -5.39
N LEU A 28 1.05 4.33 -4.36
CA LEU A 28 0.13 4.05 -3.26
C LEU A 28 -1.31 4.32 -3.70
N LYS A 29 -2.22 3.42 -3.34
CA LYS A 29 -3.65 3.52 -3.66
C LYS A 29 -4.48 3.65 -2.39
N ALA A 30 -5.71 4.12 -2.52
CA ALA A 30 -6.69 4.13 -1.44
C ALA A 30 -7.81 3.12 -1.74
N ASP A 31 -8.19 2.32 -0.75
CA ASP A 31 -9.42 1.52 -0.85
C ASP A 31 -10.66 2.27 -0.34
N GLU A 32 -11.84 1.69 -0.58
CA GLU A 32 -13.13 2.27 -0.21
C GLU A 32 -13.30 2.48 1.31
N ARG A 33 -12.46 1.84 2.12
CA ARG A 33 -12.46 1.97 3.59
C ARG A 33 -11.46 3.02 4.08
N GLY A 34 -10.75 3.70 3.17
CA GLY A 34 -9.75 4.70 3.51
C GLY A 34 -8.42 4.10 3.97
N ASN A 35 -8.15 2.84 3.63
CA ASN A 35 -6.85 2.22 3.90
C ASN A 35 -5.87 2.52 2.78
N VAL A 36 -4.57 2.53 3.12
CA VAL A 36 -3.49 2.60 2.12
C VAL A 36 -3.30 1.20 1.53
N VAL A 37 -3.24 1.09 0.21
CA VAL A 37 -2.98 -0.16 -0.53
C VAL A 37 -1.66 -0.04 -1.28
N ILE A 38 -0.82 -1.05 -1.13
CA ILE A 38 0.55 -1.06 -1.66
C ILE A 38 0.76 -2.31 -2.52
N PRO A 39 1.29 -2.16 -3.74
CA PRO A 39 1.74 -3.28 -4.52
C PRO A 39 3.11 -3.76 -4.02
N LEU A 40 3.21 -5.05 -3.76
CA LEU A 40 4.39 -5.71 -3.23
C LEU A 40 5.09 -6.49 -4.35
N PHE A 41 6.39 -6.22 -4.57
CA PHE A 41 7.21 -6.84 -5.63
C PHE A 41 8.42 -7.57 -5.05
N ASN A 42 8.88 -8.64 -5.72
CA ASN A 42 10.17 -9.27 -5.37
C ASN A 42 11.37 -8.46 -5.93
N ALA A 43 12.58 -8.92 -5.65
CA ALA A 43 13.82 -8.32 -6.16
C ALA A 43 13.89 -8.25 -7.70
N ASP A 44 13.20 -9.15 -8.39
CA ASP A 44 13.13 -9.20 -9.86
C ASP A 44 12.07 -8.23 -10.44
N GLY A 45 11.35 -7.48 -9.59
CA GLY A 45 10.29 -6.57 -10.00
C GLY A 45 8.95 -7.24 -10.32
N GLU A 46 8.80 -8.53 -10.02
CA GLU A 46 7.56 -9.28 -10.21
C GLU A 46 6.56 -8.98 -9.08
N PHE A 47 5.32 -8.70 -9.46
CA PHE A 47 4.22 -8.52 -8.51
C PHE A 47 3.98 -9.81 -7.71
N ARG A 48 3.88 -9.67 -6.38
CA ARG A 48 3.65 -10.79 -5.46
C ARG A 48 2.29 -10.72 -4.77
N THR A 49 1.92 -9.57 -4.23
CA THR A 49 0.66 -9.41 -3.49
C THR A 49 0.31 -7.93 -3.27
N LEU A 50 -0.80 -7.65 -2.61
CA LEU A 50 -1.12 -6.34 -2.04
C LEU A 50 -0.94 -6.37 -0.52
N GLU A 51 -0.38 -5.31 0.02
CA GLU A 51 -0.45 -4.99 1.46
C GLU A 51 -1.47 -3.86 1.66
N ARG A 52 -2.21 -3.92 2.76
CA ARG A 52 -3.11 -2.85 3.20
C ARG A 52 -2.69 -2.36 4.56
N ILE A 53 -2.63 -1.05 4.73
CA ILE A 53 -2.42 -0.40 6.01
C ILE A 53 -3.70 0.30 6.42
N TRP A 54 -4.25 -0.17 7.54
CA TRP A 54 -5.45 0.41 8.11
C TRP A 54 -5.14 1.72 8.83
N SER A 55 -6.20 2.44 9.22
CA SER A 55 -6.08 3.73 9.92
C SER A 55 -5.32 3.65 11.24
N ASP A 56 -5.34 2.49 11.91
CA ASP A 56 -4.59 2.19 13.14
C ASP A 56 -3.12 1.81 12.88
N GLY A 57 -2.71 1.70 11.62
CA GLY A 57 -1.37 1.29 11.22
C GLY A 57 -1.14 -0.22 11.18
N SER A 58 -2.17 -1.04 11.45
CA SER A 58 -2.08 -2.49 11.26
C SER A 58 -1.91 -2.83 9.78
N LYS A 59 -1.04 -3.80 9.51
CA LYS A 59 -0.68 -4.25 8.16
C LYS A 59 -1.34 -5.58 7.87
N HIS A 60 -1.99 -5.67 6.72
CA HIS A 60 -2.73 -6.84 6.28
C HIS A 60 -2.30 -7.20 4.87
N LEU A 61 -1.72 -8.38 4.71
CA LEU A 61 -1.43 -8.92 3.39
C LEU A 61 -2.70 -9.52 2.80
N GLU A 62 -2.87 -9.41 1.49
CA GLU A 62 -3.91 -10.16 0.80
C GLU A 62 -3.74 -11.66 1.06
N LYS A 63 -4.86 -12.37 1.22
CA LYS A 63 -4.90 -13.78 1.58
C LYS A 63 -4.04 -14.58 0.58
N ASP A 64 -3.16 -15.43 1.09
CA ASP A 64 -2.14 -16.20 0.35
C ASP A 64 -0.92 -15.41 -0.17
N GLY A 65 -0.79 -14.14 0.20
CA GLY A 65 0.38 -13.32 -0.08
C GLY A 65 1.64 -13.82 0.65
N ARG A 66 2.76 -13.96 -0.08
CA ARG A 66 4.06 -14.31 0.52
C ARG A 66 4.74 -13.06 1.07
N ALA A 67 5.07 -13.07 2.37
CA ALA A 67 5.76 -11.96 3.04
C ALA A 67 7.29 -11.95 2.83
N TRP A 68 7.88 -13.06 2.39
CA TRP A 68 9.34 -13.21 2.29
C TRP A 68 9.88 -12.72 0.95
N GLY A 69 10.90 -11.86 0.98
CA GLY A 69 11.63 -11.39 -0.21
C GLY A 69 10.94 -10.25 -0.98
N VAL A 70 10.04 -9.52 -0.32
CA VAL A 70 9.30 -8.42 -0.93
C VAL A 70 9.78 -7.08 -0.36
N PHE A 71 9.94 -6.09 -1.24
CA PHE A 71 10.23 -4.71 -0.86
C PHE A 71 9.02 -3.82 -1.10
N SER A 72 8.80 -2.86 -0.20
CA SER A 72 7.89 -1.74 -0.40
C SER A 72 8.65 -0.43 -0.26
N LEU A 73 8.63 0.38 -1.32
CA LEU A 73 9.19 1.71 -1.29
C LEU A 73 8.18 2.64 -0.61
N TRP A 74 8.60 3.29 0.47
CA TRP A 74 7.72 4.13 1.28
C TRP A 74 8.27 5.54 1.39
N VAL A 75 7.36 6.50 1.16
CA VAL A 75 7.43 7.92 1.54
C VAL A 75 8.63 8.70 0.98
N VAL A 76 8.33 9.84 0.38
CA VAL A 76 9.29 10.92 0.14
C VAL A 76 9.05 12.03 1.17
N ASN A 77 10.11 12.59 1.75
CA ASN A 77 10.04 13.77 2.63
C ASN A 77 10.06 15.04 1.78
#